data_AF-A0A094Q8R6-F1
#
_entry.id   AF-A0A094Q8R6-F1
#
_cell.length_a   1.000
_cell.length_b   1.000
_cell.length_c   1.000
_cell.angle_alpha   90.00
_cell.angle_beta   90.00
_cell.angle_gamma   90.00
#
_symmetry.space_group_name_H-M   'P 1'
#
loop_
_entity.id
_entity.type
_entity.pdbx_description
1 polymer ?
#
loop_
_entity_poly.entity_id
_entity_poly.type
_entity_poly.pdbx_seq_one_letter_code
_entity_poly.pdbx_strand_id
1 'polypeptide(L)' 'MDDWIAAVQAELGLNVSFDTDAILDAARDAAHATERKAAPITTYLMGVAAAQGANPQEIAAKIEKLAKSWPSAK' A
#
# COMPACT_ATOMS: atom_id res chain seq x y z
N MET A 1 -7.62 14.95 -1.90
CA MET A 1 -6.72 13.89 -1.42
C MET A 1 -5.37 14.49 -1.07
N ASP A 2 -4.79 15.25 -2.00
CA ASP A 2 -3.49 15.92 -1.82
C ASP A 2 -3.42 16.83 -0.58
N ASP A 3 -4.45 17.64 -0.33
CA ASP A 3 -4.51 18.50 0.87
C ASP A 3 -4.49 17.69 2.18
N TRP A 4 -5.16 16.54 2.19
CA TRP A 4 -5.16 15.63 3.34
C TRP A 4 -3.79 14.99 3.54
N ILE A 5 -3.16 14.52 2.45
CA ILE A 5 -1.80 13.98 2.49
C ILE A 5 -0.83 15.04 3.01
N ALA A 6 -0.91 16.27 2.51
CA ALA A 6 -0.06 17.38 2.96
C ALA A 6 -0.25 17.68 4.45
N ALA A 7 -1.50 17.72 4.93
CA ALA A 7 -1.78 17.93 6.35
C ALA A 7 -1.22 16.81 7.24
N VAL A 8 -1.37 15.54 6.84
CA VAL A 8 -0.82 14.40 7.60
C VAL A 8 0.71 14.40 7.57
N GLN A 9 1.34 14.74 6.44
CA GLN A 9 2.79 14.89 6.39
C GLN A 9 3.28 15.98 7.33
N ALA A 10 2.61 17.14 7.36
CA ALA A 10 2.94 18.22 8.27
C ALA A 10 2.81 17.81 9.75
N GLU A 11 1.70 17.15 10.12
CA GLU A 11 1.46 16.67 11.49
C GLU A 11 2.50 15.64 11.95
N LEU A 12 2.93 14.76 11.05
CA LEU A 12 3.91 13.71 11.35
C LEU A 12 5.37 14.15 11.14
N GLY A 13 5.62 15.39 10.70
CA GLY A 13 6.95 15.89 10.40
C GLY A 13 7.63 15.14 9.24
N LEU A 14 6.85 14.64 8.28
CA LEU A 14 7.31 13.89 7.12
C LEU A 14 7.52 14.83 5.92
N ASN A 15 8.53 14.52 5.12
CA ASN A 15 8.73 15.12 3.81
C ASN A 15 9.06 14.00 2.81
N VAL A 16 8.00 13.34 2.32
CA VAL A 16 8.12 12.17 1.45
C VAL A 16 7.27 12.33 0.20
N SER A 17 7.82 11.89 -0.93
CA SER A 17 7.10 11.76 -2.19
C SER A 17 6.87 10.29 -2.48
N PHE A 18 5.65 9.94 -2.87
CA PHE A 18 5.22 8.59 -3.17
C PHE A 18 4.15 8.58 -4.26
N ASP A 19 3.99 7.43 -4.91
CA ASP A 19 2.94 7.20 -5.90
C ASP A 19 1.65 6.79 -5.19
N THR A 20 0.70 7.73 -5.09
CA THR A 20 -0.59 7.51 -4.43
C THR A 20 -1.40 6.40 -5.12
N ASP A 21 -1.41 6.38 -6.46
CA ASP A 21 -2.21 5.41 -7.21
C ASP A 21 -1.67 3.99 -7.01
N ALA A 22 -0.35 3.82 -7.01
CA ALA A 22 0.26 2.52 -6.73
C ALA A 22 -0.09 1.99 -5.31
N ILE A 23 -0.17 2.86 -4.30
CA ILE A 23 -0.59 2.48 -2.95
C ILE A 23 -2.06 2.06 -2.93
N LEU A 24 -2.94 2.81 -3.58
CA LEU A 24 -4.37 2.53 -3.63
C LEU A 24 -4.67 1.25 -4.42
N ASP A 25 -3.95 1.03 -5.53
CA ASP A 25 -4.08 -0.18 -6.33
C ASP A 25 -3.65 -1.43 -5.55
N ALA A 26 -2.51 -1.37 -4.85
CA ALA A 26 -2.06 -2.48 -4.00
C ALA A 26 -3.05 -2.79 -2.86
N ALA A 27 -3.64 -1.76 -2.25
CA ALA A 27 -4.68 -1.91 -1.23
C ALA A 27 -5.94 -2.60 -1.80
N ARG A 28 -6.36 -2.16 -3.00
CA ARG A 28 -7.52 -2.73 -3.72
C ARG A 28 -7.28 -4.19 -4.06
N ASP A 29 -6.12 -4.52 -4.62
CA ASP A 29 -5.78 -5.89 -5.01
C ASP A 29 -5.78 -6.84 -3.81
N ALA A 30 -5.21 -6.40 -2.68
CA ALA A 30 -5.24 -7.18 -1.45
C ALA A 30 -6.68 -7.40 -0.94
N ALA A 31 -7.52 -6.37 -0.92
CA ALA A 31 -8.90 -6.47 -0.48
C ALA A 31 -9.76 -7.37 -1.40
N HIS A 32 -9.51 -7.34 -2.71
CA HIS A 32 -10.21 -8.20 -3.67
C HIS A 32 -9.76 -9.66 -3.58
N ALA A 33 -8.48 -9.92 -3.31
CA ALA A 33 -7.96 -11.27 -3.19
C ALA A 33 -8.37 -11.99 -1.88
N THR A 34 -8.70 -11.23 -0.83
CA THR A 34 -8.95 -11.76 0.53
C THR A 34 -10.27 -11.23 1.10
N GLU A 35 -10.20 -10.22 1.98
CA GLU A 35 -11.31 -9.50 2.60
C GLU A 35 -10.99 -8.00 2.71
N ARG A 36 -12.02 -7.18 2.95
CA ARG A 36 -11.87 -5.70 3.02
C ARG A 36 -10.80 -5.22 4.01
N LYS A 37 -10.55 -5.98 5.10
CA LYS A 37 -9.54 -5.64 6.10
C LYS A 37 -8.11 -5.74 5.59
N ALA A 38 -7.86 -6.47 4.50
CA ALA A 38 -6.52 -6.61 3.95
C ALA A 38 -5.97 -5.33 3.33
N ALA A 39 -6.82 -4.42 2.84
CA ALA A 39 -6.40 -3.13 2.31
C ALA A 39 -5.53 -2.33 3.31
N PRO A 40 -6.03 -1.94 4.51
CA PRO A 40 -5.24 -1.16 5.46
C PRO A 40 -4.04 -1.93 6.05
N ILE A 41 -4.14 -3.25 6.20
CA ILE A 41 -3.00 -4.06 6.68
C ILE A 41 -1.88 -4.10 5.65
N THR A 42 -2.24 -4.23 4.37
CA THR A 42 -1.27 -4.26 3.27
C THR A 42 -0.56 -2.92 3.13
N THR A 43 -1.27 -1.79 3.15
CA THR A 43 -0.64 -0.46 3.04
C THR A 43 0.26 -0.14 4.23
N TYR A 44 -0.09 -0.59 5.44
CA TYR A 44 0.81 -0.51 6.59
C TYR A 44 2.12 -1.27 6.34
N LEU A 45 2.04 -2.53 5.87
CA LEU A 45 3.21 -3.35 5.55
C LEU A 45 4.05 -2.78 4.40
N MET A 46 3.41 -2.15 3.40
CA MET A 46 4.11 -1.41 2.34
C MET A 46 4.96 -0.29 2.93
N GLY A 47 4.39 0.51 3.85
CA GLY A 47 5.11 1.56 4.55
C GLY A 47 6.29 1.02 5.36
N VAL A 48 6.11 -0.08 6.08
CA VAL A 48 7.20 -0.74 6.83
C VAL A 48 8.33 -1.20 5.90
N ALA A 49 8.01 -1.84 4.78
CA ALA A 49 9.01 -2.30 3.82
C ALA A 49 9.76 -1.13 3.15
N ALA A 50 9.04 -0.06 2.80
CA ALA A 50 9.65 1.15 2.24
C ALA A 50 10.60 1.81 3.25
N ALA A 51 10.24 1.86 4.54
CA ALA A 51 11.09 2.37 5.60
C ALA A 51 12.36 1.51 5.82
N GLN A 52 12.34 0.24 5.41
CA GLN A 52 13.50 -0.66 5.39
C GLN A 52 14.35 -0.52 4.11
N GLY A 53 14.02 0.43 3.24
CA GLY A 53 14.76 0.73 2.01
C GLY A 53 14.33 -0.06 0.78
N ALA A 54 13.22 -0.81 0.84
CA ALA A 54 12.68 -1.49 -0.34
C ALA A 54 12.06 -0.49 -1.32
N ASN A 55 12.23 -0.76 -2.62
CA ASN A 55 11.68 0.08 -3.68
C ASN A 55 10.12 -0.01 -3.71
N PRO A 56 9.38 1.11 -3.67
CA PRO A 56 7.92 1.11 -3.65
C PRO A 56 7.25 0.40 -4.83
N GLN A 57 7.79 0.54 -6.04
CA GLN A 57 7.26 -0.12 -7.24
C GLN A 57 7.46 -1.64 -7.16
N GLU A 58 8.60 -2.11 -6.64
CA GLU A 58 8.83 -3.54 -6.40
C GLU A 58 7.91 -4.10 -5.31
N ILE A 59 7.63 -3.32 -4.24
CA ILE A 59 6.68 -3.71 -3.20
C ILE A 59 5.28 -3.88 -3.82
N ALA A 60 4.81 -2.91 -4.59
CA ALA A 60 3.50 -2.97 -5.26
C ALA A 60 3.39 -4.18 -6.20
N ALA A 61 4.40 -4.42 -7.04
CA ALA A 61 4.42 -5.56 -7.96
C ALA A 61 4.40 -6.92 -7.22
N LYS A 62 5.08 -7.03 -6.07
CA LYS A 62 5.04 -8.24 -5.23
C LYS A 62 3.65 -8.47 -4.65
N ILE A 63 2.97 -7.41 -4.21
CA ILE A 63 1.59 -7.48 -3.67
C ILE A 63 0.61 -7.86 -4.76
N GLU A 64 0.68 -7.22 -5.93
CA GLU A 64 -0.17 -7.54 -7.08
C GLU A 64 -0.01 -9.01 -7.48
N LYS A 65 1.23 -9.51 -7.59
CA LYS A 65 1.51 -10.92 -7.90
C LYS A 65 0.94 -11.84 -6.83
N LEU A 66 1.11 -11.51 -5.56
CA LEU A 66 0.58 -12.29 -4.44
C LEU A 66 -0.94 -12.36 -4.51
N ALA A 67 -1.61 -11.22 -4.69
CA ALA A 67 -3.06 -11.11 -4.81
C ALA A 67 -3.61 -11.95 -5.98
N LYS A 68 -2.97 -11.92 -7.15
CA LYS A 68 -3.35 -12.73 -8.32
C LYS A 68 -3.23 -14.24 -8.09
N SER A 69 -2.26 -14.64 -7.27
CA SER A 69 -2.04 -16.07 -6.93
C SER A 69 -2.77 -16.52 -5.67
N TRP A 70 -3.48 -15.60 -4.99
CA TRP A 70 -4.04 -15.89 -3.69
C TRP A 70 -5.17 -16.91 -3.83
N PRO A 71 -5.20 -17.98 -3.01
CA PRO A 71 -6.29 -18.93 -3.04
C PRO A 71 -7.58 -18.19 -2.68
N SER A 72 -8.51 -18.07 -3.64
CA SER A 72 -9.84 -17.54 -3.33
C SER A 72 -10.45 -18.45 -2.27
N ALA A 73 -10.68 -17.91 -1.08
CA ALA A 73 -11.43 -18.62 -0.07
C ALA A 73 -12.77 -19.02 -0.68
N LYS A 74 -13.04 -20.33 -0.69
CA LYS A 74 -14.38 -20.86 -1.03
C LYS A 74 -15.40 -20.37 -0.02
#